data_AF-A0A0F3ILC1-F1
#
_entry.id   AF-A0A0F3ILC1-F1
#
_cell.length_a   1.000
_cell.length_b   1.000
_cell.length_c   1.000
_cell.angle_alpha   90.00
_cell.angle_beta   90.00
_cell.angle_gamma   90.00
#
_symmetry.space_group_name_H-M   'P 1'
#
loop_
_entity.id
_entity.type
_entity.pdbx_description
1 polymer ?
#
loop_
_entity_poly.entity_id
_entity_poly.type
_entity_poly.pdbx_seq_one_letter_code
_entity_poly.pdbx_strand_id
1 'polypeptide(L)'
;MGWSHLRAFALLTGFLGAMPAFAEVKPEVTALNQAPHSALYVGNSFFYYNNSLHAHVREFVLRAETKNNFRSVSATISASGLNWHDVAAYFRPDAVGSYSFDAQNRVIFTPKGQKPFDVTILMDCSQCPVHPELKTLFTEYAEKHAATVRANGAEPVLFMSWAYQNVPEMTGELAD
;
A
#
# COMPACT_ATOMS: atom_id res chain seq x y z
N MET A 1 -26.78 42.16 54.40
CA MET A 1 -25.36 41.79 54.60
C MET A 1 -25.33 40.29 54.82
N GLY A 2 -24.83 39.52 53.86
CA GLY A 2 -24.86 38.05 53.90
C GLY A 2 -24.77 37.44 52.51
N TRP A 3 -23.56 37.32 51.98
CA TRP A 3 -23.25 36.54 50.79
C TRP A 3 -23.21 35.05 51.15
N SER A 4 -23.96 34.21 50.43
CA SER A 4 -23.71 32.77 50.35
C SER A 4 -23.07 32.45 49.00
N HIS A 5 -21.79 32.10 49.01
CA HIS A 5 -21.06 31.66 47.82
C HIS A 5 -21.45 30.21 47.47
N LEU A 6 -22.20 30.01 46.39
CA LEU A 6 -22.15 28.74 45.66
C LEU A 6 -21.00 28.82 44.66
N ARG A 7 -19.94 28.05 44.91
CA ARG A 7 -18.91 27.78 43.90
C ARG A 7 -19.37 26.62 43.04
N ALA A 8 -19.91 26.90 41.86
CA ALA A 8 -20.09 25.90 40.82
C ALA A 8 -18.72 25.62 40.17
N PHE A 9 -18.18 24.42 40.39
CA PHE A 9 -17.02 23.93 39.64
C PHE A 9 -17.52 23.41 38.29
N ALA A 10 -17.33 24.20 37.23
CA ALA A 10 -17.53 23.72 35.88
C ALA A 10 -16.31 22.87 35.47
N LEU A 11 -16.48 21.56 35.45
CA LEU A 11 -15.53 20.64 34.79
C LEU A 11 -15.70 20.80 33.28
N LEU A 12 -14.82 21.58 32.65
CA LEU A 12 -14.64 21.55 31.21
C LEU A 12 -13.89 20.26 30.84
N THR A 13 -14.64 19.23 30.43
CA THR A 13 -14.09 18.10 29.68
C THR A 13 -13.73 18.56 28.28
N GLY A 14 -12.47 18.92 28.07
CA GLY A 14 -11.92 19.16 26.74
C GLY A 14 -11.83 17.85 25.96
N PHE A 15 -12.76 17.63 25.04
CA PHE A 15 -12.58 16.65 23.96
C PHE A 15 -11.51 17.22 23.02
N LEU A 16 -10.26 16.78 23.16
CA LEU A 16 -9.29 16.88 22.08
C LEU A 16 -9.74 15.92 20.97
N GLY A 17 -10.52 16.45 20.02
CA GLY A 17 -10.76 15.75 18.77
C GLY A 17 -9.44 15.61 18.02
N ALA A 18 -9.04 14.38 17.73
CA ALA A 18 -7.96 14.13 16.78
C ALA A 18 -8.38 14.76 15.44
N MET A 19 -7.69 15.82 15.03
CA MET A 19 -7.92 16.40 13.72
C MET A 19 -7.41 15.40 12.66
N PRO A 20 -8.22 15.06 11.64
CA PRO A 20 -7.73 14.24 10.56
C PRO A 20 -6.60 15.00 9.85
N ALA A 21 -5.41 14.41 9.82
CA ALA A 21 -4.35 14.87 8.95
C ALA A 21 -4.78 14.55 7.51
N PHE A 22 -5.03 15.60 6.72
CA PHE A 22 -5.15 15.46 5.28
C PHE A 22 -3.75 15.53 4.68
N ALA A 23 -3.44 14.64 3.74
CA ALA A 23 -2.22 14.77 2.93
C ALA A 23 -2.17 16.18 2.33
N GLU A 24 -1.13 16.94 2.65
CA GLU A 24 -1.00 18.34 2.26
C GLU A 24 -0.75 18.46 0.75
N VAL A 25 -0.21 17.41 0.13
CA VAL A 25 0.10 17.33 -1.29
C VAL A 25 -0.97 16.56 -2.07
N LYS A 26 -1.66 17.25 -2.97
CA LYS A 26 -2.59 16.62 -3.93
C LYS A 26 -1.79 15.84 -4.99
N PRO A 27 -1.99 14.52 -5.16
CA PRO A 27 -1.31 13.77 -6.20
C PRO A 27 -1.76 14.22 -7.59
N GLU A 28 -0.80 14.35 -8.51
CA GLU A 28 -1.07 14.68 -9.91
C GLU A 28 -1.83 13.54 -10.61
N VAL A 29 -1.47 12.29 -10.29
CA VAL A 29 -2.13 11.08 -10.80
C VAL A 29 -3.12 10.58 -9.75
N THR A 30 -4.41 10.72 -10.04
CA THR A 30 -5.51 10.33 -9.12
C THR A 30 -6.27 9.09 -9.57
N ALA A 31 -6.00 8.57 -10.77
CA ALA A 31 -6.71 7.43 -11.33
C ALA A 31 -5.80 6.64 -12.28
N LEU A 32 -6.11 5.35 -12.40
CA LEU A 32 -5.55 4.51 -13.45
C LEU A 32 -6.28 4.77 -14.77
N ASN A 33 -5.55 4.67 -15.89
CA ASN A 33 -6.13 4.88 -17.22
C ASN A 33 -7.20 3.84 -17.59
N GLN A 34 -7.13 2.65 -17.00
CA GLN A 34 -8.09 1.57 -17.16
C GLN A 34 -8.18 0.74 -15.88
N ALA A 35 -9.29 0.05 -15.69
CA ALA A 35 -9.43 -0.91 -14.60
C ALA A 35 -8.38 -2.02 -14.77
N PRO A 36 -7.52 -2.29 -13.77
CA PRO A 36 -6.49 -3.31 -13.89
C PRO A 36 -7.11 -4.70 -13.77
N HIS A 37 -6.61 -5.65 -14.56
CA HIS A 37 -6.96 -7.07 -14.44
C HIS A 37 -5.96 -7.84 -13.56
N SER A 38 -4.82 -7.22 -13.25
CA SER A 38 -3.78 -7.86 -12.46
C SER A 38 -2.98 -6.88 -11.61
N ALA A 39 -2.73 -7.24 -10.35
CA ALA A 39 -1.95 -6.46 -9.40
C ALA A 39 -0.83 -7.27 -8.76
N LEU A 40 0.34 -6.66 -8.62
CA LEU A 40 1.46 -7.13 -7.80
C LEU A 40 1.64 -6.22 -6.59
N TYR A 41 1.60 -6.77 -5.39
CA TYR A 41 1.90 -6.07 -4.14
C TYR A 41 3.34 -6.34 -3.76
N VAL A 42 4.20 -5.33 -3.72
CA VAL A 42 5.61 -5.44 -3.30
C VAL A 42 5.77 -4.67 -2.00
N GLY A 43 6.19 -5.38 -0.96
CA GLY A 43 6.38 -4.76 0.34
C GLY A 43 6.71 -5.81 1.40
N ASN A 44 6.11 -5.68 2.57
CA ASN A 44 6.52 -6.46 3.74
C ASN A 44 5.34 -7.10 4.47
N SER A 45 5.56 -7.38 5.76
CA SER A 45 4.59 -7.96 6.68
C SER A 45 3.25 -7.22 6.70
N PHE A 46 3.19 -5.93 6.40
CA PHE A 46 1.93 -5.19 6.36
C PHE A 46 1.00 -5.67 5.23
N PHE A 47 1.54 -6.09 4.09
CA PHE A 47 0.72 -6.70 3.03
C PHE A 47 0.34 -8.15 3.34
N TYR A 48 1.22 -8.91 4.01
CA TYR A 48 1.00 -10.33 4.25
C TYR A 48 0.17 -10.61 5.51
N TYR A 49 0.56 -10.06 6.67
CA TYR A 49 -0.06 -10.34 7.96
C TYR A 49 -1.28 -9.48 8.28
N ASN A 50 -1.59 -8.48 7.44
CA ASN A 50 -2.90 -7.82 7.46
C ASN A 50 -3.96 -8.69 6.75
N ASN A 51 -4.00 -9.96 7.12
CA ASN A 51 -4.78 -11.03 6.51
C ASN A 51 -4.64 -11.13 4.98
N SER A 52 -3.43 -10.92 4.45
CA SER A 52 -3.19 -10.87 3.00
C SER A 52 -4.03 -9.79 2.33
N LEU A 53 -3.61 -8.52 2.45
CA LEU A 53 -4.34 -7.37 1.89
C LEU A 53 -4.67 -7.55 0.40
N HIS A 54 -3.71 -8.10 -0.35
CA HIS A 54 -3.86 -8.45 -1.76
C HIS A 54 -5.05 -9.40 -2.03
N ALA A 55 -5.33 -10.33 -1.11
CA ALA A 55 -6.45 -11.27 -1.21
C ALA A 55 -7.79 -10.60 -0.88
N HIS A 56 -7.83 -9.74 0.16
CA HIS A 56 -9.03 -8.98 0.52
C HIS A 56 -9.48 -8.05 -0.60
N VAL A 57 -8.54 -7.25 -1.14
CA VAL A 57 -8.83 -6.35 -2.28
C VAL A 57 -9.29 -7.15 -3.49
N ARG A 58 -8.67 -8.32 -3.75
CA ARG A 58 -9.11 -9.20 -4.83
C ARG A 58 -10.56 -9.65 -4.66
N GLU A 59 -10.96 -10.09 -3.46
CA GLU A 59 -12.35 -10.49 -3.24
C GLU A 59 -13.33 -9.32 -3.40
N PHE A 60 -12.98 -8.10 -2.98
CA PHE A 60 -13.83 -6.94 -3.26
C PHE A 60 -13.99 -6.69 -4.76
N VAL A 61 -12.89 -6.69 -5.52
CA VAL A 61 -12.90 -6.46 -6.97
C VAL A 61 -13.72 -7.54 -7.69
N LEU A 62 -13.51 -8.82 -7.34
CA LEU A 62 -14.24 -9.94 -7.96
C LEU A 62 -15.74 -9.93 -7.67
N ARG A 63 -16.19 -9.30 -6.58
CA ARG A 63 -17.62 -9.22 -6.21
C ARG A 63 -18.28 -7.91 -6.64
N ALA A 64 -17.50 -6.86 -6.90
CA ALA A 64 -18.01 -5.58 -7.37
C ALA A 64 -18.51 -5.64 -8.82
N GLU A 65 -17.91 -6.51 -9.65
CA GLU A 65 -18.19 -6.57 -11.08
C GLU A 65 -18.55 -7.99 -11.55
N THR A 66 -19.58 -8.09 -12.40
CA THR A 66 -19.93 -9.36 -13.03
C THR A 66 -18.89 -9.76 -14.08
N LYS A 67 -18.41 -11.01 -14.05
CA LYS A 67 -17.41 -11.59 -14.99
C LYS A 67 -15.99 -11.01 -14.86
N ASN A 68 -15.57 -10.66 -13.65
CA ASN A 68 -14.21 -10.24 -13.38
C ASN A 68 -13.27 -11.45 -13.14
N ASN A 69 -12.03 -11.37 -13.64
CA ASN A 69 -10.96 -12.37 -13.48
C ASN A 69 -9.70 -11.79 -12.81
N PHE A 70 -9.87 -10.75 -11.99
CA PHE A 70 -8.79 -10.01 -11.35
C PHE A 70 -7.82 -10.93 -10.59
N ARG A 71 -6.55 -10.84 -10.96
CA ARG A 71 -5.46 -11.58 -10.33
C ARG A 71 -4.68 -10.66 -9.40
N SER A 72 -4.39 -11.13 -8.20
CA SER A 72 -3.69 -10.35 -7.18
C SER A 72 -2.62 -11.22 -6.55
N VAL A 73 -1.37 -10.77 -6.62
CA VAL A 73 -0.19 -11.50 -6.15
C VAL A 73 0.61 -10.60 -5.21
N SER A 74 1.26 -11.18 -4.20
CA SER A 74 2.08 -10.45 -3.24
C SER A 74 3.50 -11.02 -3.20
N ALA A 75 4.49 -10.15 -3.32
CA ALA A 75 5.92 -10.43 -3.12
C ALA A 75 6.38 -9.70 -1.86
N THR A 76 6.40 -10.40 -0.73
CA THR A 76 6.67 -9.80 0.57
C THR A 76 7.91 -10.36 1.23
N ILE A 77 8.74 -9.48 1.78
CA ILE A 77 9.88 -9.85 2.63
C ILE A 77 9.59 -9.29 4.03
N SER A 78 9.72 -10.11 5.08
CA SER A 78 9.41 -9.63 6.44
C SER A 78 10.30 -8.45 6.82
N ALA A 79 9.70 -7.41 7.38
CA ALA A 79 10.36 -6.16 7.80
C ALA A 79 11.10 -5.39 6.70
N SER A 80 10.95 -5.75 5.41
CA SER A 80 11.70 -5.11 4.34
C SER A 80 11.28 -3.66 4.11
N GLY A 81 12.28 -2.86 3.73
CA GLY A 81 12.05 -1.69 2.90
C GLY A 81 12.13 -2.02 1.41
N LEU A 82 11.76 -1.06 0.55
CA LEU A 82 11.80 -1.20 -0.90
C LEU A 82 13.21 -1.50 -1.42
N ASN A 83 14.25 -1.06 -0.71
CA ASN A 83 15.64 -1.30 -1.06
C ASN A 83 16.05 -2.78 -1.04
N TRP A 84 15.31 -3.64 -0.35
CA TRP A 84 15.59 -5.09 -0.31
C TRP A 84 14.97 -5.84 -1.49
N HIS A 85 14.03 -5.24 -2.20
CA HIS A 85 13.34 -5.89 -3.31
C HIS A 85 14.10 -5.72 -4.63
N ASP A 86 14.27 -6.81 -5.36
CA ASP A 86 14.60 -6.78 -6.78
C ASP A 86 13.30 -6.83 -7.60
N VAL A 87 12.70 -5.66 -7.85
CA VAL A 87 11.44 -5.57 -8.59
C VAL A 87 11.60 -6.04 -10.03
N ALA A 88 12.76 -5.81 -10.65
CA ALA A 88 13.02 -6.28 -12.01
C ALA A 88 12.96 -7.82 -12.10
N ALA A 89 13.38 -8.52 -11.05
CA ALA A 89 13.26 -9.97 -10.97
C ALA A 89 11.82 -10.48 -11.10
N TYR A 90 10.84 -9.75 -10.57
CA TYR A 90 9.44 -10.16 -10.56
C TYR A 90 8.78 -10.08 -11.95
N PHE A 91 9.36 -9.28 -12.86
CA PHE A 91 8.89 -9.13 -14.24
C PHE A 91 9.64 -10.00 -15.25
N ARG A 92 10.66 -10.75 -14.85
CA ARG A 92 11.39 -11.64 -15.77
C ARG A 92 10.45 -12.68 -16.40
N PRO A 93 10.75 -13.16 -17.62
CA PRO A 93 10.05 -14.31 -18.19
C PRO A 93 10.00 -15.48 -17.20
N ASP A 94 8.85 -16.15 -17.13
CA ASP A 94 8.62 -17.31 -16.26
C ASP A 94 8.80 -17.06 -14.74
N ALA A 95 8.78 -15.80 -14.29
CA ALA A 95 8.92 -15.42 -12.88
C ALA A 95 7.57 -15.38 -12.13
N VAL A 96 7.33 -14.33 -11.33
CA VAL A 96 6.14 -14.21 -10.49
C VAL A 96 4.89 -14.18 -11.35
N GLY A 97 3.93 -15.07 -11.05
CA GLY A 97 2.70 -15.20 -11.84
C GLY A 97 2.84 -16.04 -13.12
N SER A 98 3.89 -16.85 -13.24
CA SER A 98 4.08 -17.78 -14.37
C SER A 98 3.06 -18.92 -14.42
N TYR A 99 2.33 -19.17 -13.32
CA TYR A 99 1.22 -20.10 -13.28
C TYR A 99 0.16 -19.69 -12.24
N SER A 100 -1.00 -20.34 -12.32
CA SER A 100 -2.12 -20.20 -11.39
C SER A 100 -2.81 -21.55 -11.20
N PHE A 101 -3.79 -21.60 -10.29
CA PHE A 101 -4.62 -22.77 -10.04
C PHE A 101 -6.08 -22.43 -10.35
N ASP A 102 -6.75 -23.30 -11.10
CA ASP A 102 -8.19 -23.16 -11.34
C ASP A 102 -9.03 -23.81 -10.22
N ALA A 103 -10.35 -23.69 -10.34
CA ALA A 103 -11.29 -24.26 -9.36
C ALA A 103 -11.25 -25.81 -9.28
N GLN A 104 -10.56 -26.47 -10.22
CA GLN A 104 -10.33 -27.92 -10.21
C GLN A 104 -8.90 -28.27 -9.75
N ASN A 105 -8.16 -27.31 -9.17
CA ASN A 105 -6.78 -27.44 -8.73
C ASN A 105 -5.79 -27.80 -9.84
N ARG A 106 -6.12 -27.51 -11.11
CA ARG A 106 -5.20 -27.71 -12.22
C ARG A 106 -4.25 -26.53 -12.32
N VAL A 107 -2.98 -26.82 -12.61
CA VAL A 107 -1.96 -25.80 -12.86
C VAL A 107 -2.16 -25.22 -14.26
N ILE A 108 -2.40 -23.92 -14.33
CA ILE A 108 -2.57 -23.17 -15.58
C ILE A 108 -1.37 -22.25 -15.77
N PHE A 109 -0.57 -22.50 -16.80
CA PHE A 109 0.60 -21.69 -17.13
C PHE A 109 0.20 -20.41 -17.87
N THR A 110 0.81 -19.30 -17.48
CA THR A 110 0.60 -17.99 -18.13
C THR A 110 1.25 -18.03 -19.53
N PRO A 111 0.54 -17.61 -20.60
CA PRO A 111 1.11 -17.58 -21.93
C PRO A 111 2.35 -16.68 -22.01
N LYS A 112 3.33 -17.10 -22.80
CA LYS A 112 4.57 -16.34 -23.00
C LYS A 112 4.30 -15.00 -23.68
N GLY A 113 5.10 -13.99 -23.33
CA GLY A 113 5.04 -12.66 -23.94
C GLY A 113 3.87 -11.79 -23.48
N GLN A 114 3.08 -12.24 -22.51
CA GLN A 114 2.08 -11.39 -21.85
C GLN A 114 2.72 -10.57 -20.73
N LYS A 115 2.27 -9.32 -20.62
CA LYS A 115 2.56 -8.48 -19.45
C LYS A 115 1.98 -9.15 -18.19
N PRO A 116 2.79 -9.41 -17.15
CA PRO A 116 2.33 -10.20 -16.01
C PRO A 116 1.42 -9.42 -15.04
N PHE A 117 1.53 -8.09 -15.00
CA PHE A 117 0.77 -7.22 -14.10
C PHE A 117 0.35 -5.91 -14.78
N ASP A 118 -0.84 -5.42 -14.48
CA ASP A 118 -1.29 -4.09 -14.93
C ASP A 118 -0.87 -3.00 -13.96
N VAL A 119 -0.85 -3.32 -12.66
CA VAL A 119 -0.42 -2.42 -11.60
C VAL A 119 0.56 -3.09 -10.66
N THR A 120 1.49 -2.31 -10.12
CA THR A 120 2.37 -2.73 -9.02
C THR A 120 2.24 -1.77 -7.87
N ILE A 121 1.75 -2.26 -6.75
CA ILE A 121 1.55 -1.51 -5.51
C ILE A 121 2.81 -1.68 -4.66
N LEU A 122 3.52 -0.58 -4.47
CA LEU A 122 4.81 -0.50 -3.79
C LEU A 122 4.59 0.12 -2.40
N MET A 123 5.12 -0.54 -1.36
CA MET A 123 5.10 -0.04 0.00
C MET A 123 6.46 -0.25 0.64
N ASP A 124 6.97 0.80 1.28
CA ASP A 124 8.22 0.73 2.02
C ASP A 124 8.01 0.22 3.46
N CYS A 125 9.07 0.14 4.25
CA CYS A 125 8.94 -0.06 5.68
C CYS A 125 8.22 1.16 6.29
N SER A 126 7.37 0.94 7.29
CA SER A 126 6.45 1.96 7.81
C SER A 126 7.11 3.20 8.45
N GLN A 127 8.39 3.10 8.82
CA GLN A 127 9.19 4.23 9.30
C GLN A 127 10.15 4.76 8.25
N CYS A 128 10.43 4.01 7.18
CA CYS A 128 11.49 4.33 6.22
C CYS A 128 11.29 5.70 5.54
N PRO A 129 10.07 6.09 5.11
CA PRO A 129 9.84 7.40 4.51
C PRO A 129 10.13 8.59 5.43
N VAL A 130 10.00 8.42 6.75
CA VAL A 130 10.14 9.51 7.73
C VAL A 130 11.44 9.44 8.53
N HIS A 131 12.12 8.29 8.50
CA HIS A 131 13.36 8.08 9.24
C HIS A 131 14.52 8.90 8.64
N PRO A 132 15.30 9.64 9.45
CA PRO A 132 16.35 10.55 8.95
C PRO A 132 17.36 9.91 8.00
N GLU A 133 17.73 8.66 8.24
CA GLU A 133 18.72 7.92 7.44
C GLU A 133 18.11 7.13 6.28
N LEU A 134 16.83 6.75 6.36
CA LEU A 134 16.22 5.83 5.38
C LEU A 134 15.34 6.55 4.35
N LYS A 135 14.87 7.77 4.63
CA LYS A 135 13.99 8.53 3.72
C LYS A 135 14.60 8.77 2.33
N THR A 136 15.92 8.91 2.26
CA THR A 136 16.62 9.05 0.98
C THR A 136 16.59 7.73 0.20
N LEU A 137 16.77 6.60 0.88
CA LEU A 137 16.64 5.27 0.26
C LEU A 137 15.20 5.00 -0.18
N PHE A 138 14.20 5.42 0.59
CA PHE A 138 12.80 5.36 0.19
C PHE A 138 12.60 6.07 -1.15
N THR A 139 13.02 7.33 -1.24
CA THR A 139 12.85 8.15 -2.45
C THR A 139 13.56 7.53 -3.65
N GLU A 140 14.83 7.14 -3.48
CA GLU A 140 15.65 6.50 -4.52
C GLU A 140 15.01 5.21 -5.05
N TYR A 141 14.64 4.30 -4.16
CA TYR A 141 14.12 2.99 -4.57
C TYR A 141 12.66 3.05 -5.01
N ALA A 142 11.85 3.97 -4.48
CA ALA A 142 10.51 4.24 -5.01
C ALA A 142 10.60 4.70 -6.47
N GLU A 143 11.49 5.65 -6.78
CA GLU A 143 11.70 6.14 -8.15
C GLU A 143 12.22 5.02 -9.07
N LYS A 144 13.26 4.30 -8.64
CA LYS A 144 13.86 3.19 -9.41
C LYS A 144 12.85 2.08 -9.72
N HIS A 145 12.09 1.66 -8.71
CA HIS A 145 11.10 0.60 -8.88
C HIS A 145 9.91 1.07 -9.70
N ALA A 146 9.45 2.32 -9.53
CA ALA A 146 8.42 2.90 -10.37
C ALA A 146 8.85 2.97 -11.84
N ALA A 147 10.09 3.37 -12.13
CA ALA A 147 10.64 3.35 -13.48
C ALA A 147 10.69 1.92 -14.06
N THR A 148 11.13 0.95 -13.24
CA THR A 148 11.15 -0.48 -13.63
C THR A 148 9.74 -1.01 -13.95
N VAL A 149 8.74 -0.66 -13.14
CA VAL A 149 7.35 -1.05 -13.33
C VAL A 149 6.81 -0.48 -14.66
N ARG A 150 7.05 0.81 -14.93
CA ARG A 150 6.66 1.45 -16.18
C ARG A 150 7.35 0.86 -17.41
N ALA A 151 8.65 0.55 -17.30
CA ALA A 151 9.41 -0.09 -18.38
C ALA A 151 8.86 -1.48 -18.75
N ASN A 152 8.15 -2.13 -17.83
CA ASN A 152 7.46 -3.41 -18.06
C ASN A 152 5.96 -3.25 -18.40
N GLY A 153 5.50 -2.02 -18.71
CA GLY A 153 4.14 -1.73 -19.16
C GLY A 153 3.07 -1.75 -18.06
N ALA A 154 3.48 -1.77 -16.79
CA ALA A 154 2.60 -1.72 -15.63
C ALA A 154 2.59 -0.31 -15.02
N GLU A 155 1.56 0.03 -14.26
CA GLU A 155 1.44 1.31 -13.55
C GLU A 155 1.88 1.15 -12.08
N PRO A 156 2.87 1.93 -11.61
CA PRO A 156 3.26 1.93 -10.20
C PRO A 156 2.26 2.71 -9.35
N VAL A 157 1.89 2.14 -8.21
CA VAL A 157 1.06 2.79 -7.19
C VAL A 157 1.84 2.77 -5.88
N LEU A 158 2.02 3.93 -5.23
CA LEU A 158 2.59 3.97 -3.89
C LEU A 158 1.47 3.76 -2.86
N PHE A 159 1.69 2.83 -1.93
CA PHE A 159 0.84 2.61 -0.79
C PHE A 159 1.47 3.25 0.44
N MET A 160 0.82 4.27 0.96
CA MET A 160 1.20 4.93 2.21
C MET A 160 0.77 4.06 3.39
N SER A 161 1.73 3.60 4.18
CA SER A 161 1.45 2.94 5.46
C SER A 161 0.94 3.93 6.50
N TRP A 162 0.48 3.43 7.64
CA TRP A 162 -0.08 4.24 8.72
C TRP A 162 0.89 4.38 9.90
N ALA A 163 0.67 5.43 10.71
CA ALA A 163 1.36 5.66 11.96
C ALA A 163 1.13 4.52 12.97
N TYR A 164 2.10 4.31 13.85
CA TYR A 164 1.90 3.43 14.98
C TYR A 164 0.97 4.06 16.02
N GLN A 165 0.17 3.24 16.68
CA GLN A 165 -0.79 3.71 17.69
C GLN A 165 -0.12 4.52 18.82
N ASN A 166 1.11 4.17 19.19
CA ASN A 166 1.89 4.83 20.23
C ASN A 166 2.78 5.97 19.71
N VAL A 167 2.76 6.26 18.41
CA VAL A 167 3.54 7.33 17.75
C VAL A 167 2.62 8.07 16.74
N PRO A 168 1.52 8.68 17.20
CA PRO A 168 0.51 9.29 16.32
C PRO A 168 1.04 10.48 15.49
N GLU A 169 2.12 11.13 15.92
CA GLU A 169 2.78 12.22 15.22
C GLU A 169 3.30 11.82 13.83
N MET A 170 3.62 10.54 13.63
CA MET A 170 4.02 10.00 12.32
C MET A 170 2.95 10.22 11.25
N THR A 171 1.68 10.42 11.61
CA THR A 171 0.63 10.67 10.62
C THR A 171 0.90 11.94 9.82
N GLY A 172 1.39 13.02 10.45
CA GLY A 172 1.75 14.23 9.73
C GLY A 172 2.95 13.98 8.81
N GLU A 173 4.01 13.38 9.35
CA GLU A 173 5.24 13.10 8.61
C GLU A 173 5.04 12.17 7.41
N LEU A 174 4.11 11.22 7.49
CA LEU A 174 3.77 10.31 6.38
C LEU A 174 2.89 10.98 5.33
N ALA A 175 2.17 12.04 5.69
CA ALA A 175 1.21 12.72 4.83
C ALA A 175 1.85 13.83 3.96
N ASP A 176 3.06 14.25 4.33
CA ASP A 176 3.88 15.28 3.69
C ASP A 176 4.88 14.69 2.67
#